data_AF-A0A958YUF1-F1
#
_entry.id   AF-A0A958YUF1-F1
#
_cell.length_a   1.000
_cell.length_b   1.000
_cell.length_c   1.000
_cell.angle_alpha   90.00
_cell.angle_beta   90.00
_cell.angle_gamma   90.00
#
_symmetry.space_group_name_H-M   'P 1'
#
loop_
_entity.id
_entity.type
_entity.pdbx_description
1 polymer ?
#
loop_
_entity_poly.entity_id
_entity_poly.type
_entity_poly.pdbx_seq_one_letter_code
_entity_poly.pdbx_strand_id
1 'polypeptide(L)' 'IQLYYGNLNKANSVLGNYKNKYTKWPASIEYETPNYKVWAGNFTSRIEADRALLEVQKNFPTAFILKPGKNKKDS' A
#
# COMPACT_ATOMS: atom_id res chain seq x y z
N ILE A 1 -1.73 2.80 -1.29
CA ILE A 1 -1.03 2.53 -0.01
C ILE A 1 -0.08 1.38 -0.23
N GLN A 2 1.20 1.54 0.09
CA GLN A 2 2.15 0.43 0.03
C GLN A 2 2.00 -0.39 1.31
N LEU A 3 1.79 -1.71 1.19
CA LEU A 3 1.68 -2.64 2.32
C LEU A 3 2.99 -3.38 2.59
N TYR A 4 3.71 -3.74 1.53
CA TYR A 4 4.90 -4.58 1.59
C TYR A 4 5.79 -4.36 0.37
N TYR A 5 7.10 -4.55 0.55
CA TYR A 5 8.11 -4.53 -0.51
C TYR A 5 9.16 -5.61 -0.23
N GLY A 6 9.39 -6.52 -1.19
CA GLY A 6 10.36 -7.62 -1.07
C GLY A 6 9.96 -8.83 -1.91
N ASN A 7 10.16 -10.05 -1.40
CA ASN A 7 9.93 -11.28 -2.19
C ASN A 7 8.46 -11.58 -2.52
N LEU A 8 8.22 -12.25 -3.66
CA LEU A 8 6.90 -12.65 -4.15
C LEU A 8 6.09 -13.48 -3.15
N ASN A 9 6.72 -14.47 -2.49
CA ASN A 9 6.03 -15.35 -1.53
C ASN A 9 5.35 -14.52 -0.43
N LYS A 10 6.09 -13.57 0.15
CA LYS A 10 5.58 -12.70 1.22
C LYS A 10 4.57 -11.70 0.66
N ALA A 11 4.79 -11.19 -0.55
CA ALA A 11 3.85 -10.31 -1.23
C ALA A 11 2.48 -10.98 -1.45
N ASN A 12 2.46 -12.24 -1.89
CA ASN A 12 1.23 -13.03 -2.06
C ASN A 12 0.51 -13.27 -0.73
N SER A 13 1.24 -13.65 0.33
CA SER A 13 0.65 -13.82 1.66
C SER A 13 0.05 -12.51 2.19
N VAL A 14 0.75 -11.38 2.04
CA VAL A 14 0.25 -10.05 2.44
C VAL A 14 -0.99 -9.67 1.63
N LEU A 15 -0.97 -9.89 0.31
CA LEU A 15 -2.10 -9.60 -0.56
C LEU A 15 -3.34 -10.42 -0.17
N GLY A 16 -3.17 -11.72 0.07
CA GLY A 16 -4.26 -12.60 0.51
C GLY A 16 -4.83 -12.18 1.86
N ASN A 17 -3.97 -11.89 2.84
CA ASN A 17 -4.39 -11.40 4.15
C ASN A 17 -5.12 -10.06 4.05
N TYR A 18 -4.66 -9.16 3.19
CA TYR A 18 -5.31 -7.88 2.96
C TYR A 18 -6.69 -8.06 2.35
N LYS A 19 -6.82 -8.84 1.27
CA LYS A 19 -8.10 -9.09 0.58
C LYS A 19 -9.14 -9.75 1.48
N ASN A 20 -8.71 -10.61 2.41
CA ASN A 20 -9.60 -11.23 3.40
C ASN A 20 -10.09 -10.25 4.47
N LYS A 21 -9.29 -9.23 4.82
CA LYS A 21 -9.60 -8.25 5.87
C LYS A 21 -10.30 -7.00 5.32
N TYR A 22 -9.96 -6.60 4.10
CA TYR A 22 -10.41 -5.37 3.47
C TYR A 22 -10.86 -5.69 2.05
N THR A 23 -12.17 -5.60 1.82
CA THR A 23 -12.79 -5.74 0.49
C THR A 23 -13.11 -4.39 -0.15
N LYS A 24 -13.03 -3.31 0.64
CA LYS A 24 -13.38 -1.95 0.21
C LYS A 24 -12.40 -1.36 -0.79
N TRP A 25 -11.12 -1.70 -0.67
CA TRP A 25 -10.08 -1.21 -1.57
C TRP A 25 -9.42 -2.38 -2.29
N PRO A 26 -9.29 -2.35 -3.62
CA PRO A 26 -8.60 -3.40 -4.33
C PRO A 26 -7.11 -3.37 -4.00
N ALA A 27 -6.48 -4.54 -3.88
CA ALA A 27 -5.03 -4.63 -3.75
C ALA A 27 -4.43 -5.45 -4.91
N SER A 28 -3.24 -5.04 -5.30
CA SER A 28 -2.49 -5.56 -6.44
C SER A 28 -1.02 -5.71 -6.07
N ILE A 29 -0.35 -6.69 -6.68
CA ILE A 29 1.10 -6.83 -6.61
C ILE A 29 1.69 -6.21 -7.87
N GLU A 30 2.69 -5.37 -7.68
CA GLU A 30 3.48 -4.76 -8.73
C GLU A 30 4.89 -5.36 -8.70
N TYR A 31 5.40 -5.72 -9.88
CA TYR A 31 6.74 -6.28 -10.01
C TYR A 31 7.74 -5.15 -10.22
N GLU A 32 8.71 -5.02 -9.32
CA GLU A 32 9.74 -3.99 -9.32
C GLU A 32 11.11 -4.66 -9.16
N THR A 33 11.72 -5.04 -10.29
CA THR A 33 12.93 -5.89 -10.36
C THR A 33 14.02 -5.49 -9.35
N PRO A 34 14.55 -6.45 -8.55
CA PRO A 34 14.21 -7.88 -8.46
C PRO A 34 13.08 -8.21 -7.45
N ASN A 35 12.42 -7.19 -6.91
CA ASN A 35 11.45 -7.28 -5.83
C ASN A 35 9.99 -7.19 -6.31
N TYR A 36 9.08 -7.40 -5.38
CA TYR A 36 7.64 -7.32 -5.53
C TYR A 36 7.07 -6.38 -4.48
N LYS A 37 6.10 -5.58 -4.89
CA LYS A 37 5.50 -4.53 -4.09
C LYS A 37 4.01 -4.75 -4.00
N VAL A 38 3.47 -4.76 -2.79
CA VAL A 38 2.02 -4.90 -2.59
C VAL A 38 1.43 -3.52 -2.41
N TRP A 39 0.56 -3.14 -3.34
CA TRP A 39 -0.21 -1.90 -3.30
C TRP A 39 -1.66 -2.19 -2.99
N ALA A 40 -2.24 -1.38 -2.11
CA ALA A 40 -3.65 -1.38 -1.78
C ALA A 40 -4.29 -0.03 -2.09
N GLY A 41 -5.41 -0.10 -2.79
CA GLY A 41 -6.26 1.00 -3.21
C GLY A 41 -5.69 1.82 -4.37
N ASN A 42 -6.60 2.38 -5.16
CA ASN A 42 -6.33 3.46 -6.09
C ASN A 42 -7.05 4.70 -5.54
N PHE A 43 -6.33 5.56 -4.82
CA PHE A 43 -6.92 6.71 -4.15
C PHE A 43 -6.76 7.96 -5.01
N THR A 44 -7.89 8.52 -5.44
CA THR A 44 -7.92 9.75 -6.23
C THR A 44 -7.69 10.98 -5.35
N SER A 45 -8.17 10.93 -4.11
CA SER A 45 -8.03 11.99 -3.12
C SER A 45 -7.17 11.55 -1.94
N ARG A 46 -6.40 12.50 -1.42
CA ARG A 46 -5.57 12.28 -0.23
C ARG A 46 -6.41 11.98 1.02
N ILE A 47 -7.59 12.56 1.14
CA ILE A 47 -8.50 12.30 2.27
C ILE A 47 -8.93 10.83 2.29
N GLU A 48 -9.25 10.26 1.13
CA GLU A 48 -9.61 8.85 1.02
C GLU A 48 -8.42 7.94 1.34
N ALA A 49 -7.24 8.30 0.82
CA ALA A 49 -6.01 7.59 1.13
C ALA A 49 -5.73 7.58 2.65
N ASP A 50 -5.81 8.74 3.31
CA ASP A 50 -5.57 8.89 4.75
C ASP A 50 -6.57 8.07 5.58
N ARG A 51 -7.86 8.09 5.22
CA ARG A 51 -8.88 7.23 5.88
C ARG A 51 -8.56 5.75 5.73
N ALA A 52 -8.21 5.33 4.52
CA ALA A 52 -7.86 3.95 4.26
C ALA A 52 -6.57 3.54 4.99
N LEU A 53 -5.58 4.42 5.04
CA LEU A 53 -4.34 4.18 5.75
C LEU A 53 -4.58 3.95 7.25
N LEU A 54 -5.43 4.76 7.88
CA LEU A 54 -5.76 4.59 9.29
C LEU A 54 -6.39 3.23 9.58
N GLU A 55 -7.24 2.72 8.69
CA GLU A 55 -7.83 1.40 8.84
C GLU A 55 -6.82 0.27 8.59
N VAL A 56 -6.01 0.42 7.54
CA VAL A 56 -5.01 -0.56 7.12
C VAL A 56 -3.87 -0.66 8.13
N GLN A 57 -3.41 0.47 8.68
CA GLN A 57 -2.33 0.52 9.67
C GLN A 57 -2.63 -0.24 10.95
N LYS A 58 -3.91 -0.43 11.30
CA LYS A 58 -4.32 -1.26 12.45
C LYS A 58 -3.82 -2.70 12.32
N ASN A 59 -3.79 -3.23 11.10
CA ASN A 59 -3.40 -4.62 10.82
C ASN A 59 -2.04 -4.71 10.11
N PHE A 60 -1.64 -3.65 9.42
CA PHE A 60 -0.40 -3.54 8.66
C PHE A 60 0.34 -2.26 9.10
N PRO A 61 1.03 -2.27 10.26
CA PRO A 61 1.70 -1.07 10.78
C PRO A 61 2.81 -0.55 9.86
N THR A 62 3.32 -1.40 8.97
CA THR A 62 4.27 -1.03 7.92
C THR A 62 3.62 -0.37 6.70
N ALA A 63 2.29 -0.24 6.68
CA ALA A 63 1.59 0.39 5.57
C ALA A 63 1.76 1.90 5.60
N PHE A 64 2.00 2.49 4.43
CA PHE A 64 2.12 3.95 4.28
C PHE A 64 1.58 4.44 2.94
N ILE A 65 1.13 5.69 2.90
CA ILE A 65 0.77 6.37 1.65
C ILE A 65 2.04 7.00 1.09
N LEU A 66 2.43 6.56 -0.10
CA LEU A 66 3.44 7.25 -0.89
C LEU A 66 2.77 8.53 -1.41
N LYS A 67 3.05 9.66 -0.76
CA LYS A 67 2.66 10.97 -1.31
C LYS A 67 3.40 11.13 -2.63
N PRO A 68 2.73 11.43 -3.75
CA PRO A 68 3.43 12.04 -4.87
C PRO A 68 4.05 13.32 -4.32
N GLY A 69 5.38 13.38 -4.32
CA GLY A 69 6.10 14.49 -3.72
C GLY A 69 5.58 15.80 -4.30
N LYS A 70 5.23 16.74 -3.43
CA LYS A 70 5.62 18.11 -3.73
C LYS A 70 7.16 18.08 -3.73
N ASN A 71 7.77 17.96 -4.90
CA ASN A 71 9.18 18.26 -5.05
C ASN A 71 9.37 19.76 -4.74
N LYS A 72 9.83 20.06 -3.52
CA LYS A 72 10.74 21.14 -3.15
C LYS A 72 11.44 20.60 -1.88
N LYS A 73 12.74 20.29 -1.80
CA LYS A 73 13.88 21.18 -2.06
C LYS A 73 13.47 22.64 -1.96
N ASP A 74 12.98 22.98 -0.77
CA ASP A 74 13.21 24.31 -0.21
C ASP A 74 14.52 24.19 0.59
N SER A 75 15.39 25.18 0.39
CA SER A 75 16.73 25.42 1.00
C SER A 75 17.93 24.88 0.21
#